data_AF-A0A955Z8M9-F1
#
_entry.id   AF-A0A955Z8M9-F1
#
_cell.length_a   1.000
_cell.length_b   1.000
_cell.length_c   1.000
_cell.angle_alpha   90.00
_cell.angle_beta   90.00
_cell.angle_gamma   90.00
#
_symmetry.space_group_name_H-M   'P 1'
#
loop_
_entity.id
_entity.type
_entity.pdbx_description
1 polymer ?
#
loop_
_entity_poly.entity_id
_entity_poly.type
_entity_poly.pdbx_seq_one_letter_code
_entity_poly.pdbx_strand_id
1 'polypeptide(L)'
;MRSFEIIVEPKPVPSSTHGEPEPTSGARPRRRRGEPTEMVDVLIHDANVTAHLPERHAACVLRDMAAAVLDLSARGSHKRIVRFYEDAWELCIERFGETATLSVYRAGADPSVLVYDRPVAFRDVRASVREAIDARLGRAGAERGAVERELIELRRGLGEGEPEAFAGAPPAKTLVSIEPDRDGPISFASEFSIRAAHQPDGAPSAPSVEHADLHALLFRGKIRAEIRGRSLELGDEFPFVFAGRAVDLVRRALEAWERGQPFVAKLPVGTSEISLRLASAGSDDGRAALIVRREGFPTVTFPELGICDVGESVLSFAR
;
A
#
# COMPACT_ATOMS: atom_id res chain seq x y z
N MET A 1 15.53 -10.33 17.83
CA MET A 1 14.62 -10.42 16.67
C MET A 1 15.25 -9.69 15.50
N ARG A 2 15.06 -10.19 14.27
CA ARG A 2 15.50 -9.50 13.05
C ARG A 2 14.58 -8.32 12.75
N SER A 3 15.11 -7.34 12.02
CA SER A 3 14.34 -6.16 11.59
C SER A 3 13.36 -6.45 10.44
N PHE A 4 13.53 -7.60 9.79
CA PHE A 4 12.73 -8.11 8.69
C PHE A 4 12.66 -9.63 8.77
N GLU A 5 11.50 -10.22 8.49
CA GLU A 5 11.28 -11.66 8.44
C GLU A 5 10.18 -11.99 7.42
N ILE A 6 10.30 -13.15 6.76
CA ILE A 6 9.26 -13.66 5.86
C ILE A 6 8.89 -15.06 6.33
N ILE A 7 7.62 -15.24 6.66
CA ILE A 7 7.06 -16.52 7.07
C ILE A 7 6.11 -16.96 5.96
N VAL A 8 6.28 -18.18 5.46
CA VAL A 8 5.37 -18.77 4.47
C VAL A 8 4.77 -20.02 5.10
N GLU A 9 3.46 -20.07 5.28
CA GLU A 9 2.77 -21.18 5.94
C GLU A 9 1.58 -21.67 5.11
N PRO A 10 1.27 -22.97 5.08
CA PRO A 10 0.00 -23.44 4.54
C PRO A 10 -1.14 -22.87 5.38
N LYS A 11 -2.21 -22.39 4.72
CA LYS A 11 -3.38 -21.88 5.44
C LYS A 11 -3.96 -23.00 6.32
N PRO A 12 -4.21 -22.75 7.62
CA PRO A 12 -4.86 -23.74 8.47
C PRO A 12 -6.25 -24.04 7.91
N VAL A 13 -6.50 -25.31 7.57
CA VAL A 13 -7.84 -25.79 7.20
C VAL A 13 -8.67 -25.78 8.49
N PRO A 14 -9.85 -25.13 8.52
CA PRO A 14 -10.70 -25.18 9.69
C PRO A 14 -11.02 -26.65 10.00
N SER A 15 -10.68 -27.11 11.20
CA SER A 15 -11.00 -28.45 11.65
C SER A 15 -12.51 -28.62 11.67
N SER A 16 -13.03 -29.43 10.74
CA SER A 16 -14.42 -29.86 10.76
C SER A 16 -14.63 -30.78 11.96
N THR A 17 -14.84 -30.18 13.13
CA THR A 17 -15.19 -30.89 14.36
C THR A 17 -16.64 -30.54 14.66
N HIS A 18 -17.57 -31.21 14.02
CA HIS A 18 -18.88 -31.53 14.60
C HIS A 18 -19.52 -32.67 13.79
N GLY A 19 -19.92 -33.72 14.51
CA GLY A 19 -20.58 -34.90 13.97
C GLY A 19 -22.06 -34.68 13.70
N GLU A 20 -22.52 -35.47 12.72
CA GLU A 20 -23.88 -35.98 12.43
C GLU A 20 -25.00 -35.04 11.92
N PRO A 21 -26.02 -35.59 11.21
CA PRO A 21 -26.08 -36.81 10.38
C PRO A 21 -26.47 -36.52 8.91
N GLU A 22 -26.38 -37.54 8.05
CA GLU A 22 -26.77 -37.48 6.63
C GLU A 22 -28.23 -37.01 6.41
N PRO A 23 -28.47 -36.17 5.38
CA PRO A 23 -29.73 -36.20 4.66
C PRO A 23 -29.57 -36.94 3.33
N THR A 24 -30.40 -37.95 3.16
CA THR A 24 -30.80 -38.59 1.91
C THR A 24 -31.34 -37.55 0.92
N SER A 25 -30.59 -37.21 -0.13
CA SER A 25 -31.16 -36.76 -1.41
C SER A 25 -30.09 -36.70 -2.51
N GLY A 26 -30.37 -37.35 -3.64
CA GLY A 26 -29.47 -37.48 -4.78
C GLY A 26 -29.25 -36.18 -5.53
N ALA A 27 -28.20 -35.45 -5.16
CA ALA A 27 -27.47 -34.56 -6.05
C ALA A 27 -26.04 -34.47 -5.51
N ARG A 28 -25.06 -35.11 -6.17
CA ARG A 28 -23.65 -34.97 -5.79
C ARG A 28 -23.28 -33.49 -5.88
N PRO A 29 -22.99 -32.78 -4.77
CA PRO A 29 -22.36 -31.49 -4.90
C PRO A 29 -20.95 -31.77 -5.43
N ARG A 30 -20.63 -31.23 -6.61
CA ARG A 30 -19.24 -31.07 -7.04
C ARG A 30 -18.57 -30.18 -6.00
N ARG A 31 -18.03 -30.79 -4.93
CA ARG A 31 -17.07 -30.14 -4.05
C ARG A 31 -15.91 -29.74 -4.95
N ARG A 32 -15.86 -28.47 -5.38
CA ARG A 32 -14.60 -27.85 -5.78
C ARG A 32 -13.72 -28.01 -4.55
N ARG A 33 -12.79 -28.97 -4.57
CA ARG A 33 -11.66 -28.97 -3.65
C ARG A 33 -11.04 -27.59 -3.82
N GLY A 34 -11.11 -26.75 -2.79
CA GLY A 34 -10.44 -25.47 -2.81
C GLY A 34 -8.97 -25.73 -3.13
N GLU A 35 -8.40 -24.94 -4.03
CA GLU A 35 -6.97 -25.00 -4.27
C GLU A 35 -6.24 -24.74 -2.94
N PRO A 36 -5.16 -25.48 -2.64
CA PRO A 36 -4.37 -25.20 -1.46
C PRO A 36 -3.88 -23.74 -1.50
N THR A 37 -4.14 -23.02 -0.43
CA THR A 37 -3.72 -21.62 -0.24
C THR A 37 -2.59 -21.58 0.79
N GLU A 38 -1.60 -20.75 0.53
CA GLU A 38 -0.55 -20.40 1.47
C GLU A 38 -0.73 -18.97 1.95
N MET A 39 -0.24 -18.73 3.15
CA MET A 39 -0.13 -17.43 3.78
C MET A 39 1.33 -17.00 3.67
N VAL A 40 1.56 -15.80 3.12
CA VAL A 40 2.88 -15.15 3.15
C VAL A 40 2.76 -13.99 4.10
N ASP A 41 3.41 -14.11 5.25
CA ASP A 41 3.56 -13.06 6.25
C ASP A 41 4.91 -12.38 6.06
N VAL A 42 4.88 -11.08 5.86
CA VAL A 42 6.07 -10.23 5.80
C VAL A 42 6.08 -9.37 7.05
N LEU A 43 7.01 -9.64 7.95
CA LEU A 43 7.19 -8.88 9.18
C LEU A 43 8.30 -7.86 8.98
N ILE A 44 7.98 -6.59 9.21
CA ILE A 44 8.92 -5.48 9.15
C ILE A 44 8.86 -4.77 10.51
N HIS A 45 9.85 -5.04 11.37
CA HIS A 45 9.81 -4.66 12.80
C HIS A 45 8.51 -5.13 13.47
N ASP A 46 7.64 -4.20 13.88
CA ASP A 46 6.38 -4.47 14.57
C ASP A 46 5.17 -4.52 13.60
N ALA A 47 5.39 -4.30 12.30
CA ALA A 47 4.35 -4.35 11.30
C ALA A 47 4.30 -5.73 10.65
N ASN A 48 3.11 -6.36 10.62
CA ASN A 48 2.88 -7.62 9.91
C ASN A 48 2.00 -7.38 8.68
N VAL A 49 2.48 -7.83 7.52
CA VAL A 49 1.69 -7.86 6.29
C VAL A 49 1.39 -9.31 5.94
N THR A 50 0.13 -9.69 6.10
CA THR A 50 -0.37 -11.01 5.73
C THR A 50 -1.01 -10.95 4.36
N ALA A 51 -0.44 -11.68 3.39
CA ALA A 51 -1.04 -11.90 2.08
C ALA A 51 -1.56 -13.33 1.95
N HIS A 52 -2.74 -13.48 1.35
CA HIS A 52 -3.37 -14.78 1.14
C HIS A 52 -3.25 -15.16 -0.32
N LEU A 53 -2.36 -16.10 -0.62
CA LEU A 53 -2.00 -16.45 -1.98
C LEU A 53 -2.35 -17.92 -2.26
N PRO A 54 -2.83 -18.26 -3.47
CA PRO A 54 -2.76 -19.64 -3.93
C PRO A 54 -1.32 -20.17 -3.80
N GLU A 55 -1.14 -21.44 -3.42
CA GLU A 55 0.19 -22.03 -3.15
C GLU A 55 1.18 -21.82 -4.32
N ARG A 56 0.69 -21.91 -5.56
CA ARG A 56 1.49 -21.62 -6.77
C ARG A 56 1.98 -20.17 -6.86
N HIS A 57 1.22 -19.21 -6.33
CA HIS A 57 1.56 -17.78 -6.40
C HIS A 57 2.57 -17.40 -5.31
N ALA A 58 2.56 -18.07 -4.15
CA ALA A 58 3.58 -17.86 -3.12
C ALA A 58 4.99 -18.23 -3.63
N ALA A 59 5.13 -19.31 -4.42
CA ALA A 59 6.39 -19.66 -5.08
C ALA A 59 6.89 -18.53 -6.01
N CYS A 60 5.99 -18.00 -6.84
CA CYS A 60 6.30 -16.92 -7.77
C CYS A 60 6.70 -15.64 -7.04
N VAL A 61 5.99 -15.28 -5.95
CA VAL A 61 6.34 -14.11 -5.14
C VAL A 61 7.74 -14.27 -4.52
N LEU A 62 8.06 -15.42 -3.94
CA LEU A 62 9.42 -15.67 -3.40
C LEU A 62 10.50 -15.61 -4.48
N ARG A 63 10.22 -16.14 -5.68
CA ARG A 63 11.11 -16.05 -6.83
C ARG A 63 11.39 -14.59 -7.19
N ASP A 64 10.35 -13.78 -7.29
CA ASP A 64 10.47 -12.36 -7.65
C ASP A 64 11.18 -11.56 -6.55
N MET A 65 10.94 -11.88 -5.27
CA MET A 65 11.69 -11.31 -4.15
C MET A 65 13.18 -11.65 -4.24
N ALA A 66 13.53 -12.91 -4.49
CA ALA A 66 14.92 -13.32 -4.59
C ALA A 66 15.64 -12.71 -5.80
N ALA A 67 14.97 -12.64 -6.95
CA ALA A 67 15.50 -11.96 -8.13
C ALA A 67 15.74 -10.47 -7.85
N ALA A 68 14.78 -9.79 -7.21
CA ALA A 68 14.92 -8.39 -6.83
C ALA A 68 16.10 -8.18 -5.86
N VAL A 69 16.23 -9.01 -4.83
CA VAL A 69 17.31 -8.91 -3.85
C VAL A 69 18.68 -9.21 -4.45
N LEU A 70 18.78 -10.17 -5.39
CA LEU A 70 20.04 -10.45 -6.10
C LEU A 70 20.47 -9.29 -6.98
N ASP A 71 19.54 -8.72 -7.73
CA ASP A 71 19.84 -7.56 -8.57
C ASP A 71 20.20 -6.32 -7.73
N LEU A 72 19.55 -6.11 -6.58
CA LEU A 72 19.96 -5.12 -5.58
C LEU A 72 21.32 -5.42 -4.95
N SER A 73 21.71 -6.69 -4.84
CA SER A 73 23.02 -7.08 -4.31
C SER A 73 24.14 -6.75 -5.28
N ALA A 74 23.87 -6.89 -6.58
CA ALA A 74 24.82 -6.68 -7.68
C ALA A 74 24.91 -5.22 -8.14
N ARG A 75 24.02 -4.34 -7.67
CA ARG A 75 23.99 -2.95 -8.11
C ARG A 75 23.76 -2.04 -6.90
N GLY A 76 24.73 -1.17 -6.62
CA GLY A 76 24.84 -0.45 -5.34
C GLY A 76 23.65 0.43 -4.92
N SER A 77 22.93 1.07 -5.85
CA SER A 77 21.69 1.81 -5.54
C SER A 77 20.59 1.53 -6.55
N HIS A 78 19.60 0.74 -6.14
CA HIS A 78 18.41 0.53 -6.93
C HIS A 78 17.18 0.39 -6.04
N LYS A 79 16.04 0.65 -6.68
CA LYS A 79 14.71 0.39 -6.18
C LYS A 79 14.12 -0.80 -6.95
N ARG A 80 13.50 -1.74 -6.24
CA ARG A 80 12.77 -2.86 -6.82
C ARG A 80 11.40 -2.97 -6.17
N ILE A 81 10.39 -3.27 -6.98
CA ILE A 81 9.00 -3.45 -6.55
C ILE A 81 8.62 -4.89 -6.83
N VAL A 82 8.24 -5.62 -5.79
CA VAL A 82 7.72 -6.98 -5.87
C VAL A 82 6.21 -6.93 -5.67
N ARG A 83 5.45 -7.57 -6.57
CA ARG A 83 3.99 -7.53 -6.56
C ARG A 83 3.41 -8.84 -6.04
N PHE A 84 2.34 -8.71 -5.27
CA PHE A 84 1.55 -9.80 -4.75
C PHE A 84 0.30 -9.89 -5.63
N TYR A 85 0.28 -10.90 -6.49
CA TYR A 85 -0.59 -10.96 -7.67
C TYR A 85 -2.10 -10.85 -7.42
N GLU A 86 -2.59 -11.23 -6.24
CA GLU A 86 -4.04 -11.29 -5.94
C GLU A 86 -4.53 -10.08 -5.12
N ASP A 87 -3.76 -9.65 -4.12
CA ASP A 87 -4.23 -8.69 -3.12
C ASP A 87 -3.87 -7.23 -3.44
N ALA A 88 -3.28 -6.97 -4.61
CA ALA A 88 -2.72 -5.68 -5.03
C ALA A 88 -1.69 -5.08 -4.06
N TRP A 89 -1.09 -5.92 -3.21
CA TRP A 89 0.03 -5.51 -2.37
C TRP A 89 1.30 -5.40 -3.20
N GLU A 90 2.07 -4.36 -2.92
CA GLU A 90 3.41 -4.16 -3.46
C GLU A 90 4.40 -4.00 -2.31
N LEU A 91 5.52 -4.71 -2.39
CA LEU A 91 6.70 -4.55 -1.53
C LEU A 91 7.77 -3.80 -2.32
N CYS A 92 8.08 -2.58 -1.91
CA CYS A 92 9.21 -1.83 -2.42
C CYS A 92 10.44 -2.04 -1.53
N ILE A 93 11.56 -2.36 -2.18
CA ILE A 93 12.87 -2.52 -1.56
C ILE A 93 13.81 -1.53 -2.24
N GLU A 94 14.37 -0.61 -1.47
CA GLU A 94 15.38 0.33 -1.96
C GLU A 94 16.65 0.17 -1.13
N ARG A 95 17.79 -0.07 -1.78
CA ARG A 95 19.08 -0.34 -1.11
C ARG A 95 19.97 0.91 -1.10
N PHE A 96 20.52 1.19 0.07
CA PHE A 96 21.50 2.24 0.34
C PHE A 96 22.67 1.63 1.12
N GLY A 97 23.62 1.06 0.38
CA GLY A 97 24.77 0.35 0.96
C GLY A 97 24.33 -0.87 1.78
N GLU A 98 24.64 -0.86 3.08
CA GLU A 98 24.28 -1.93 4.02
C GLU A 98 22.85 -1.84 4.57
N THR A 99 22.16 -0.75 4.29
CA THR A 99 20.77 -0.52 4.72
C THR A 99 19.83 -0.65 3.52
N ALA A 100 18.63 -1.15 3.75
CA ALA A 100 17.53 -1.03 2.81
C ALA A 100 16.34 -0.35 3.48
N THR A 101 15.56 0.39 2.72
CA THR A 101 14.25 0.89 3.14
C THR A 101 13.16 0.03 2.51
N LEU A 102 12.26 -0.46 3.36
CA LEU A 102 11.11 -1.26 2.94
C LEU A 102 9.83 -0.43 3.03
N SER A 103 9.02 -0.49 1.98
CA SER A 103 7.66 0.01 1.99
C SER A 103 6.71 -1.08 1.53
N VAL A 104 5.57 -1.22 2.20
CA VAL A 104 4.49 -2.13 1.81
C VAL A 104 3.20 -1.35 1.72
N TYR A 105 2.58 -1.39 0.56
CA TYR A 105 1.37 -0.64 0.27
C TYR A 105 0.48 -1.42 -0.67
N ARG A 106 -0.81 -1.16 -0.57
CA ARG A 106 -1.84 -1.70 -1.45
C ARG A 106 -2.13 -0.69 -2.54
N ALA A 107 -2.00 -1.10 -3.79
CA ALA A 107 -2.47 -0.35 -4.95
C ALA A 107 -3.93 -0.70 -5.27
N GLY A 108 -4.54 0.01 -6.21
CA GLY A 108 -5.89 -0.28 -6.71
C GLY A 108 -6.98 0.62 -6.12
N ALA A 109 -8.18 0.07 -5.94
CA ALA A 109 -9.40 0.83 -5.60
C ALA A 109 -9.42 1.39 -4.17
N ASP A 110 -8.71 0.75 -3.24
CA ASP A 110 -8.59 1.18 -1.85
C ASP A 110 -7.10 1.29 -1.48
N PRO A 111 -6.42 2.36 -1.95
CA PRO A 111 -5.00 2.53 -1.73
C PRO A 111 -4.70 2.73 -0.25
N SER A 112 -3.75 1.97 0.27
CA SER A 112 -3.34 2.05 1.67
C SER A 112 -1.85 1.79 1.82
N VAL A 113 -1.23 2.40 2.82
CA VAL A 113 0.19 2.23 3.11
C VAL A 113 0.32 1.63 4.50
N LEU A 114 0.92 0.45 4.57
CA LEU A 114 1.08 -0.30 5.82
C LEU A 114 2.47 -0.06 6.42
N VAL A 115 3.48 -0.05 5.57
CA VAL A 115 4.86 0.27 5.95
C VAL A 115 5.42 1.24 4.94
N TYR A 116 6.14 2.26 5.40
CA TYR A 116 6.77 3.24 4.51
C TYR A 116 8.19 3.59 4.96
N ASP A 117 9.14 3.48 4.03
CA ASP A 117 10.55 3.85 4.19
C ASP A 117 11.20 3.30 5.46
N ARG A 118 10.79 2.11 5.90
CA ARG A 118 11.27 1.54 7.15
C ARG A 118 12.69 1.00 6.95
N PRO A 119 13.71 1.53 7.65
CA PRO A 119 15.07 1.05 7.49
C PRO A 119 15.25 -0.34 8.12
N VAL A 120 15.95 -1.21 7.42
CA VAL A 120 16.35 -2.55 7.83
C VAL A 120 17.77 -2.82 7.35
N ALA A 121 18.48 -3.75 7.99
CA ALA A 121 19.79 -4.17 7.47
C ALA A 121 19.57 -4.99 6.18
N PHE A 122 20.27 -4.65 5.09
CA PHE A 122 20.08 -5.34 3.81
C PHE A 122 20.45 -6.83 3.89
N ARG A 123 21.44 -7.17 4.74
CA ARG A 123 21.77 -8.55 5.08
C ARG A 123 20.60 -9.32 5.70
N ASP A 124 19.74 -8.67 6.49
CA ASP A 124 18.56 -9.29 7.11
C ASP A 124 17.51 -9.59 6.03
N VAL A 125 17.38 -8.70 5.02
CA VAL A 125 16.53 -8.92 3.85
C VAL A 125 16.99 -10.15 3.05
N ARG A 126 18.29 -10.21 2.71
CA ARG A 126 18.88 -11.39 2.03
C ARG A 126 18.67 -12.68 2.81
N ALA A 127 18.98 -12.66 4.11
CA ALA A 127 18.85 -13.85 4.96
C ALA A 127 17.39 -14.34 5.05
N SER A 128 16.44 -13.42 5.21
CA SER A 128 15.01 -13.76 5.36
C SER A 128 14.41 -14.31 4.07
N VAL A 129 14.75 -13.75 2.91
CA VAL A 129 14.32 -14.32 1.62
C VAL A 129 14.90 -15.72 1.42
N ARG A 130 16.20 -15.91 1.75
CA ARG A 130 16.84 -17.23 1.66
C ARG A 130 16.16 -18.27 2.57
N GLU A 131 15.88 -17.90 3.82
CA GLU A 131 15.23 -18.79 4.78
C GLU A 131 13.79 -19.13 4.39
N ALA A 132 13.03 -18.16 3.85
CA ALA A 132 11.70 -18.42 3.33
C ALA A 132 11.72 -19.41 2.15
N ILE A 133 12.73 -19.31 1.27
CA ILE A 133 12.92 -20.28 0.18
C ILE A 133 13.30 -21.65 0.74
N ASP A 134 14.23 -21.73 1.69
CA ASP A 134 14.66 -22.99 2.30
C ASP A 134 13.47 -23.68 3.00
N ALA A 135 12.65 -22.92 3.74
CA ALA A 135 11.44 -23.42 4.39
C ALA A 135 10.41 -23.96 3.36
N ARG A 136 10.20 -23.25 2.25
CA ARG A 136 9.32 -23.72 1.17
C ARG A 136 9.84 -24.99 0.52
N LEU A 137 11.10 -24.99 0.09
CA LEU A 137 11.72 -26.13 -0.59
C LEU A 137 11.78 -27.37 0.29
N GLY A 138 11.88 -27.21 1.62
CA GLY A 138 11.79 -28.30 2.58
C GLY A 138 10.41 -28.96 2.66
N ARG A 139 9.35 -28.26 2.24
CA ARG A 139 7.97 -28.79 2.19
C ARG A 139 7.58 -29.33 0.81
N ALA A 140 8.28 -28.90 -0.24
CA ALA A 140 8.03 -29.35 -1.60
C ALA A 140 8.25 -30.87 -1.70
N GLY A 141 7.29 -31.58 -2.31
CA GLY A 141 7.37 -33.02 -2.53
C GLY A 141 8.45 -33.43 -3.54
N ALA A 142 8.45 -34.72 -3.91
CA ALA A 142 9.44 -35.27 -4.85
C ALA A 142 9.34 -34.66 -6.28
N GLU A 143 8.16 -34.20 -6.69
CA GLU A 143 7.95 -33.53 -7.98
C GLU A 143 8.21 -32.02 -7.84
N ARG A 144 9.27 -31.56 -8.51
CA ARG A 144 9.65 -30.14 -8.55
C ARG A 144 9.24 -29.54 -9.89
N GLY A 145 8.43 -28.49 -9.85
CA GLY A 145 8.05 -27.71 -11.03
C GLY A 145 9.18 -26.82 -11.54
N ALA A 146 8.86 -25.99 -12.53
CA ALA A 146 9.81 -25.01 -13.07
C ALA A 146 10.20 -23.94 -12.04
N VAL A 147 9.22 -23.43 -11.28
CA VAL A 147 9.44 -22.38 -10.28
C VAL A 147 10.32 -22.88 -9.14
N GLU A 148 10.17 -24.12 -8.69
CA GLU A 148 11.03 -24.72 -7.66
C GLU A 148 12.50 -24.82 -8.12
N ARG A 149 12.75 -25.11 -9.40
CA ARG A 149 14.11 -25.12 -9.96
C ARG A 149 14.72 -23.73 -9.98
N GLU A 150 13.96 -22.73 -10.40
CA GLU A 150 14.38 -21.32 -10.36
C GLU A 150 14.69 -20.87 -8.92
N LEU A 151 13.85 -21.24 -7.95
CA LEU A 151 14.07 -20.96 -6.54
C LEU A 151 15.39 -21.57 -6.02
N ILE A 152 15.75 -22.78 -6.45
CA ILE A 152 17.03 -23.41 -6.08
C ILE A 152 18.22 -22.59 -6.61
N GLU A 153 18.14 -22.14 -7.86
CA GLU A 153 19.21 -21.32 -8.48
C GLU A 153 19.34 -19.96 -7.80
N LEU A 154 18.21 -19.28 -7.55
CA LEU A 154 18.17 -18.00 -6.86
C LEU A 154 18.67 -18.13 -5.41
N ARG A 155 18.27 -19.20 -4.71
CA ARG A 155 18.76 -19.52 -3.37
C ARG A 155 20.27 -19.71 -3.34
N ARG A 156 20.83 -20.41 -4.33
CA ARG A 156 22.29 -20.55 -4.46
C ARG A 156 22.95 -19.17 -4.63
N GLY A 157 22.42 -18.34 -5.53
CA GLY A 157 22.92 -16.96 -5.71
C GLY A 157 22.85 -16.13 -4.43
N LEU A 158 21.79 -16.28 -3.62
CA LEU A 158 21.66 -15.58 -2.34
C LEU A 158 22.65 -16.06 -1.28
N GLY A 159 23.18 -17.28 -1.42
CA GLY A 159 24.23 -17.84 -0.56
C GLY A 159 25.65 -17.55 -1.04
N GLU A 160 25.82 -17.17 -2.31
CA GLU A 160 27.11 -16.88 -2.93
C GLU A 160 27.41 -15.36 -2.87
N GLY A 161 28.61 -15.02 -2.42
CA GLY A 161 29.13 -13.64 -2.43
C GLY A 161 28.54 -12.71 -1.37
N GLU A 162 29.37 -11.77 -0.94
CA GLU A 162 28.90 -10.59 -0.22
C GLU A 162 28.27 -9.61 -1.23
N PRO A 163 27.24 -8.85 -0.83
CA PRO A 163 26.70 -7.78 -1.67
C PRO A 163 27.82 -6.84 -2.08
N GLU A 164 27.76 -6.30 -3.30
CA GLU A 164 28.77 -5.34 -3.74
C GLU A 164 28.79 -4.15 -2.78
N ALA A 165 29.99 -3.80 -2.31
CA ALA A 165 30.19 -2.70 -1.38
C ALA A 165 29.82 -1.39 -2.07
N PHE A 166 28.80 -0.73 -1.55
CA PHE A 166 28.32 0.54 -2.09
C PHE A 166 28.23 1.58 -0.99
N ALA A 167 28.93 2.69 -1.17
CA ALA A 167 28.77 3.87 -0.35
C ALA A 167 27.52 4.63 -0.81
N GLY A 168 26.36 4.25 -0.26
CA GLY A 168 25.08 4.88 -0.57
C GLY A 168 24.41 5.40 0.68
N ALA A 169 24.30 6.72 0.84
CA ALA A 169 23.33 7.30 1.74
C ALA A 169 22.00 7.53 0.98
N PRO A 170 20.84 7.45 1.64
CA PRO A 170 19.59 7.90 1.05
C PRO A 170 19.72 9.34 0.54
N PRO A 171 19.18 9.68 -0.65
CA PRO A 171 19.23 11.04 -1.16
C PRO A 171 18.51 12.00 -0.23
N ALA A 172 18.97 13.25 -0.21
CA ALA A 172 18.35 14.31 0.59
C ALA A 172 16.88 14.51 0.18
N LYS A 173 16.06 14.91 1.15
CA LYS A 173 14.66 15.24 0.92
C LYS A 173 14.50 16.75 0.71
N THR A 174 13.70 17.12 -0.28
CA THR A 174 13.33 18.50 -0.60
C THR A 174 11.92 18.77 -0.08
N LEU A 175 11.71 19.90 0.59
CA LEU A 175 10.39 20.34 1.04
C LEU A 175 9.57 20.84 -0.15
N VAL A 176 8.33 20.38 -0.25
CA VAL A 176 7.34 20.74 -1.26
C VAL A 176 6.05 21.15 -0.54
N SER A 177 5.38 22.17 -1.07
CA SER A 177 4.10 22.66 -0.58
C SER A 177 3.08 22.65 -1.72
N ILE A 178 1.88 22.14 -1.45
CA ILE A 178 0.67 22.36 -2.23
C ILE A 178 -0.08 23.49 -1.54
N GLU A 179 -0.12 24.65 -2.20
CA GLU A 179 -0.82 25.81 -1.68
C GLU A 179 -2.34 25.68 -1.87
N PRO A 180 -3.14 26.17 -0.91
CA PRO A 180 -4.59 26.13 -1.00
C PRO A 180 -5.08 27.12 -2.05
N ASP A 181 -6.05 26.71 -2.86
CA ASP A 181 -6.84 27.63 -3.65
C ASP A 181 -7.69 28.51 -2.71
N ARG A 182 -7.56 29.83 -2.81
CA ARG A 182 -8.23 30.77 -1.89
C ARG A 182 -9.51 31.36 -2.47
N ASP A 183 -9.87 31.00 -3.70
CA ASP A 183 -11.04 31.56 -4.37
C ASP A 183 -12.34 30.82 -3.99
N GLY A 184 -12.23 29.63 -3.37
CA GLY A 184 -13.35 28.79 -2.96
C GLY A 184 -13.69 28.84 -1.46
N PRO A 185 -14.91 28.39 -1.06
CA PRO A 185 -15.30 28.29 0.35
C PRO A 185 -14.56 27.19 1.11
N ILE A 186 -13.91 26.27 0.39
CA ILE A 186 -13.08 25.18 0.91
C ILE A 186 -11.87 24.93 0.00
N SER A 187 -10.70 24.73 0.59
CA SER A 187 -9.50 24.27 -0.10
C SER A 187 -8.67 23.33 0.77
N PHE A 188 -7.90 22.46 0.13
CA PHE A 188 -6.95 21.59 0.78
C PHE A 188 -5.53 22.02 0.42
N ALA A 189 -4.62 21.83 1.35
CA ALA A 189 -3.21 22.12 1.18
C ALA A 189 -2.38 21.06 1.89
N SER A 190 -1.13 20.90 1.46
CA SER A 190 -0.23 19.94 2.08
C SER A 190 1.22 20.38 2.01
N GLU A 191 1.97 20.06 3.06
CA GLU A 191 3.42 20.25 3.13
C GLU A 191 4.07 18.90 3.36
N PHE A 192 5.01 18.52 2.49
CA PHE A 192 5.66 17.20 2.52
C PHE A 192 7.09 17.26 2.00
N SER A 193 7.86 16.20 2.24
CA SER A 193 9.24 16.11 1.75
C SER A 193 9.42 14.94 0.80
N ILE A 194 9.94 15.21 -0.41
CA ILE A 194 10.22 14.21 -1.44
C ILE A 194 11.72 13.95 -1.55
N ARG A 195 12.13 12.70 -1.80
CA ARG A 195 13.54 12.41 -2.13
C ARG A 195 13.86 13.01 -3.50
N ALA A 196 14.98 13.72 -3.63
CA ALA A 196 15.47 14.14 -4.93
C ALA A 196 15.73 12.92 -5.82
N ALA A 197 15.34 12.98 -7.10
CA ALA A 197 15.62 11.90 -8.03
C ALA A 197 17.14 11.66 -8.10
N HIS A 198 17.58 10.44 -7.82
CA HIS A 198 18.97 10.06 -8.03
C HIS A 198 19.18 9.87 -9.52
N GLN A 199 19.75 10.87 -10.18
CA GLN A 199 20.25 10.74 -11.54
C GLN A 199 21.72 10.32 -11.45
N PRO A 200 22.07 9.05 -11.68
CA PRO A 200 23.47 8.67 -11.76
C PRO A 200 24.12 9.41 -12.95
N ASP A 201 25.27 10.06 -12.70
CA ASP A 201 26.03 10.74 -13.74
C ASP A 201 26.32 9.79 -14.91
N GLY A 202 25.81 10.12 -16.10
CA GLY A 202 26.18 9.46 -17.36
C GLY A 202 25.51 8.13 -17.68
N ALA A 203 24.55 7.63 -16.90
CA ALA A 203 23.81 6.43 -17.29
C ALA A 203 22.66 6.77 -18.25
N PRO A 204 22.57 6.17 -19.45
CA PRO A 204 21.39 6.30 -20.29
C PRO A 204 20.19 5.75 -19.51
N SER A 205 19.11 6.54 -19.42
CA SER A 205 17.84 6.07 -18.88
C SER A 205 17.42 4.85 -19.69
N ALA A 206 17.59 3.65 -19.11
CA ALA A 206 17.11 2.45 -19.73
C ALA A 206 15.60 2.62 -19.92
N PRO A 207 15.04 2.29 -21.10
CA PRO A 207 13.60 2.33 -21.30
C PRO A 207 12.98 1.18 -20.50
N SER A 208 12.90 1.31 -19.18
CA SER A 208 11.94 0.56 -18.41
C SER A 208 10.60 1.15 -18.79
N VAL A 209 9.68 0.30 -19.26
CA VAL A 209 8.28 0.67 -19.42
C VAL A 209 7.88 1.54 -18.23
N GLU A 210 7.49 2.79 -18.49
CA GLU A 210 7.02 3.76 -17.49
C GLU A 210 5.71 3.22 -16.90
N HIS A 211 5.83 2.22 -16.04
CA HIS A 211 4.76 1.85 -15.14
C HIS A 211 4.73 2.89 -14.04
N ALA A 212 3.54 3.45 -13.80
CA ALA A 212 3.32 4.41 -12.73
C ALA A 212 3.90 3.87 -11.41
N ASP A 213 5.04 4.44 -11.00
CA ASP A 213 5.73 4.08 -9.77
C ASP A 213 4.99 4.72 -8.60
N LEU A 214 3.95 4.03 -8.10
CA LEU A 214 3.13 4.51 -7.00
C LEU A 214 3.98 4.84 -5.77
N HIS A 215 5.03 4.07 -5.48
CA HIS A 215 5.91 4.32 -4.33
C HIS A 215 6.58 5.69 -4.40
N ALA A 216 6.90 6.19 -5.60
CA ALA A 216 7.43 7.55 -5.76
C ALA A 216 6.45 8.65 -5.31
N LEU A 217 5.14 8.34 -5.26
CA LEU A 217 4.08 9.24 -4.83
C LEU A 217 3.70 9.07 -3.35
N LEU A 218 4.28 8.10 -2.64
CA LEU A 218 3.98 7.83 -1.24
C LEU A 218 4.79 8.70 -0.27
N PHE A 219 4.94 9.98 -0.54
CA PHE A 219 5.53 10.90 0.43
C PHE A 219 4.56 11.18 1.58
N ARG A 220 5.09 11.28 2.81
CA ARG A 220 4.32 11.61 4.00
C ARG A 220 4.33 13.13 4.23
N GLY A 221 3.17 13.68 4.57
CA GLY A 221 2.92 15.11 4.61
C GLY A 221 1.82 15.52 5.57
N LYS A 222 1.93 16.76 6.05
CA LYS A 222 0.84 17.40 6.78
C LYS A 222 -0.24 17.81 5.80
N ILE A 223 -1.49 17.51 6.12
CA ILE A 223 -2.67 17.89 5.34
C ILE A 223 -3.45 18.91 6.15
N ARG A 224 -3.82 20.02 5.52
CA ARG A 224 -4.67 21.06 6.10
C ARG A 224 -5.83 21.38 5.16
N ALA A 225 -6.94 21.85 5.73
CA ALA A 225 -8.03 22.45 4.99
C ALA A 225 -8.19 23.91 5.38
N GLU A 226 -8.47 24.78 4.43
CA GLU A 226 -8.96 26.13 4.67
C GLU A 226 -10.46 26.15 4.33
N ILE A 227 -11.30 26.48 5.31
CA ILE A 227 -12.76 26.49 5.13
C ILE A 227 -13.29 27.83 5.62
N ARG A 228 -13.85 28.63 4.70
CA ARG A 228 -14.36 29.98 4.98
C ARG A 228 -13.36 30.84 5.77
N GLY A 229 -12.10 30.83 5.34
CA GLY A 229 -11.00 31.57 5.96
C GLY A 229 -10.46 30.99 7.28
N ARG A 230 -10.95 29.82 7.72
CA ARG A 230 -10.41 29.12 8.90
C ARG A 230 -9.47 28.00 8.45
N SER A 231 -8.23 28.02 8.93
CA SER A 231 -7.29 26.94 8.71
C SER A 231 -7.48 25.83 9.74
N LEU A 232 -7.51 24.59 9.28
CA LEU A 232 -7.71 23.40 10.09
C LEU A 232 -6.71 22.31 9.68
N GLU A 233 -5.84 21.92 10.62
CA GLU A 233 -4.99 20.74 10.43
C GLU A 233 -5.83 19.47 10.44
N LEU A 234 -5.70 18.67 9.38
CA LEU A 234 -6.41 17.41 9.21
C LEU A 234 -5.56 16.23 9.70
N GLY A 235 -4.25 16.29 9.55
CA GLY A 235 -3.37 15.25 10.08
C GLY A 235 -2.10 15.08 9.26
N ASP A 236 -1.33 14.05 9.60
CA ASP A 236 -0.11 13.66 8.90
C ASP A 236 -0.35 12.30 8.20
N GLU A 237 -0.36 12.32 6.87
CA GLU A 237 -0.67 11.15 6.04
C GLU A 237 0.01 11.25 4.65
N PHE A 238 -0.34 10.38 3.71
CA PHE A 238 0.16 10.39 2.34
C PHE A 238 -0.75 11.26 1.47
N PRO A 239 -0.33 12.45 1.02
CA PRO A 239 -1.20 13.39 0.30
C PRO A 239 -1.81 12.77 -0.96
N PHE A 240 -1.04 11.96 -1.70
CA PHE A 240 -1.54 11.24 -2.88
C PHE A 240 -2.67 10.25 -2.53
N VAL A 241 -2.53 9.50 -1.44
CA VAL A 241 -3.54 8.52 -0.98
C VAL A 241 -4.77 9.24 -0.41
N PHE A 242 -4.57 10.36 0.28
CA PHE A 242 -5.66 11.24 0.69
C PHE A 242 -6.42 11.79 -0.51
N ALA A 243 -5.74 12.32 -1.52
CA ALA A 243 -6.36 12.84 -2.74
C ALA A 243 -7.24 11.79 -3.42
N GLY A 244 -6.71 10.57 -3.63
CA GLY A 244 -7.49 9.47 -4.23
C GLY A 244 -8.74 9.11 -3.44
N ARG A 245 -8.64 8.98 -2.11
CA ARG A 245 -9.80 8.66 -1.26
C ARG A 245 -10.80 9.83 -1.15
N ALA A 246 -10.33 11.07 -1.19
CA ALA A 246 -11.17 12.25 -1.20
C ALA A 246 -11.95 12.37 -2.52
N VAL A 247 -11.30 12.09 -3.66
CA VAL A 247 -11.96 12.02 -4.97
C VAL A 247 -13.06 10.95 -4.97
N ASP A 248 -12.77 9.76 -4.44
CA ASP A 248 -13.79 8.70 -4.32
C ASP A 248 -14.96 9.11 -3.40
N LEU A 249 -14.65 9.74 -2.27
CA LEU A 249 -15.67 10.25 -1.34
C LEU A 249 -16.61 11.25 -2.02
N VAL A 250 -16.06 12.23 -2.73
CA VAL A 250 -16.84 13.23 -3.48
C VAL A 250 -17.63 12.58 -4.61
N ARG A 251 -17.03 11.67 -5.38
CA ARG A 251 -17.73 10.95 -6.46
C ARG A 251 -18.98 10.24 -5.93
N ARG A 252 -18.85 9.49 -4.82
CA ARG A 252 -19.99 8.81 -4.19
C ARG A 252 -21.04 9.78 -3.65
N ALA A 253 -20.61 10.94 -3.15
CA ALA A 253 -21.53 11.98 -2.68
C ALA A 253 -22.30 12.62 -3.84
N LEU A 254 -21.64 12.98 -4.94
CA LEU A 254 -22.27 13.50 -6.16
C LEU A 254 -23.28 12.49 -6.73
N GLU A 255 -22.88 11.22 -6.81
CA GLU A 255 -23.75 10.13 -7.24
C GLU A 255 -25.00 9.95 -6.36
N ALA A 256 -24.90 10.20 -5.06
CA ALA A 256 -26.05 10.17 -4.15
C ALA A 256 -26.93 11.41 -4.33
N TRP A 257 -26.32 12.59 -4.49
CA TRP A 257 -27.02 13.84 -4.76
C TRP A 257 -27.82 13.79 -6.06
N GLU A 258 -27.23 13.30 -7.16
CA GLU A 258 -27.91 13.12 -8.44
C GLU A 258 -29.11 12.17 -8.34
N ARG A 259 -29.05 11.17 -7.45
CA ARG A 259 -30.15 10.24 -7.18
C ARG A 259 -31.14 10.76 -6.13
N GLY A 260 -30.92 11.95 -5.59
CA GLY A 260 -31.71 12.55 -4.53
C GLY A 260 -31.66 11.80 -3.19
N GLN A 261 -30.60 11.02 -2.96
CA GLN A 261 -30.44 10.17 -1.78
C GLN A 261 -29.64 10.88 -0.68
N PRO A 262 -29.97 10.66 0.60
CA PRO A 262 -29.10 11.09 1.69
C PRO A 262 -27.76 10.36 1.62
N PHE A 263 -26.68 11.05 1.97
CA PHE A 263 -25.34 10.50 1.96
C PHE A 263 -24.62 10.82 3.27
N VAL A 264 -23.95 9.83 3.84
CA VAL A 264 -22.99 10.02 4.93
C VAL A 264 -21.84 9.04 4.70
N ALA A 265 -20.63 9.57 4.59
CA ALA A 265 -19.44 8.75 4.55
C ALA A 265 -18.30 9.44 5.31
N LYS A 266 -17.37 8.60 5.75
CA LYS A 266 -16.22 8.97 6.57
C LYS A 266 -14.94 8.70 5.78
N LEU A 267 -13.96 9.56 5.98
CA LEU A 267 -12.63 9.48 5.43
C LEU A 267 -11.64 9.64 6.59
N PRO A 268 -10.93 8.57 7.00
CA PRO A 268 -9.84 8.69 7.95
C PRO A 268 -8.68 9.49 7.34
N VAL A 269 -8.09 10.38 8.13
CA VAL A 269 -6.91 11.19 7.77
C VAL A 269 -5.96 11.24 8.96
N GLY A 270 -4.95 10.38 8.98
CA GLY A 270 -4.04 10.24 10.13
C GLY A 270 -4.82 9.91 11.41
N THR A 271 -4.76 10.78 12.42
CA THR A 271 -5.51 10.65 13.70
C THR A 271 -6.87 11.38 13.68
N SER A 272 -7.27 11.90 12.52
CA SER A 272 -8.54 12.59 12.34
C SER A 272 -9.50 11.79 11.44
N GLU A 273 -10.76 12.17 11.47
CA GLU A 273 -11.81 11.65 10.62
C GLU A 273 -12.58 12.84 10.02
N ILE A 274 -12.68 12.85 8.69
CA ILE A 274 -13.50 13.78 7.94
C ILE A 274 -14.78 13.05 7.57
N SER A 275 -15.94 13.60 7.92
CA SER A 275 -17.23 13.09 7.45
C SER A 275 -17.87 14.07 6.49
N LEU A 276 -18.32 13.56 5.35
CA LEU A 276 -19.12 14.31 4.38
C LEU A 276 -20.57 13.85 4.50
N ARG A 277 -21.48 14.80 4.74
CA ARG A 277 -22.91 14.55 4.87
C ARG A 277 -23.70 15.38 3.87
N LEU A 278 -24.61 14.73 3.15
CA LEU A 278 -25.66 15.36 2.35
C LEU A 278 -27.02 15.11 2.99
N ALA A 279 -27.86 16.14 3.06
CA ALA A 279 -29.25 15.98 3.43
C ALA A 279 -30.04 15.33 2.28
N SER A 280 -31.12 14.61 2.60
CA SER A 280 -32.02 14.01 1.59
C SER A 280 -32.63 15.10 0.68
N ALA A 281 -32.92 14.72 -0.57
CA ALA A 281 -33.42 15.63 -1.60
C ALA A 281 -34.58 16.53 -1.16
N GLY A 282 -34.43 17.81 -1.49
CA GLY A 282 -35.38 18.89 -1.23
C GLY A 282 -34.78 20.29 -1.41
N SER A 283 -33.45 20.42 -1.33
CA SER A 283 -32.74 21.65 -1.69
C SER A 283 -32.05 21.48 -3.06
N ASP A 284 -32.41 22.30 -4.04
CA ASP A 284 -31.75 22.39 -5.35
C ASP A 284 -30.22 22.61 -5.24
N ASP A 285 -29.75 23.18 -4.12
CA ASP A 285 -28.39 23.68 -3.97
C ASP A 285 -27.30 22.63 -3.65
N GLY A 286 -27.64 21.33 -3.50
CA GLY A 286 -26.64 20.30 -3.19
C GLY A 286 -25.84 20.56 -1.90
N ARG A 287 -26.52 21.05 -0.84
CA ARG A 287 -25.86 21.43 0.41
C ARG A 287 -25.27 20.23 1.16
N ALA A 288 -24.00 20.35 1.50
CA ALA A 288 -23.22 19.42 2.28
C ALA A 288 -22.81 20.00 3.63
N ALA A 289 -22.53 19.11 4.58
CA ALA A 289 -21.83 19.44 5.80
C ALA A 289 -20.53 18.63 5.86
N LEU A 290 -19.41 19.33 6.12
CA LEU A 290 -18.14 18.70 6.42
C LEU A 290 -17.94 18.70 7.93
N ILE A 291 -17.71 17.53 8.51
CA ILE A 291 -17.49 17.36 9.94
C ILE A 291 -16.08 16.83 10.13
N VAL A 292 -15.28 17.51 10.95
CA VAL A 292 -13.92 17.08 11.26
C VAL A 292 -13.85 16.71 12.73
N ARG A 293 -13.49 15.45 12.99
CA ARG A 293 -13.24 14.92 14.33
C ARG A 293 -11.76 14.62 14.44
N ARG A 294 -11.11 15.13 15.48
CA ARG A 294 -9.69 14.86 15.76
C ARG A 294 -9.53 14.44 17.21
N GLU A 295 -8.63 13.50 17.45
CA GLU A 295 -8.36 13.05 18.81
C GLU A 295 -7.85 14.22 19.68
N GLY A 296 -8.44 14.39 20.87
CA GLY A 296 -8.07 15.48 21.80
C GLY A 296 -8.61 16.87 21.44
N PHE A 297 -9.42 17.02 20.38
CA PHE A 297 -10.00 18.31 19.98
C PHE A 297 -11.53 18.26 19.87
N PRO A 298 -12.23 19.42 20.03
CA PRO A 298 -13.66 19.48 19.79
C PRO A 298 -13.98 19.15 18.33
N THR A 299 -15.11 18.47 18.11
CA THR A 299 -15.62 18.22 16.75
C THR A 299 -16.05 19.54 16.13
N VAL A 300 -15.57 19.81 14.91
CA VAL A 300 -15.91 21.03 14.16
C VAL A 300 -16.82 20.65 13.00
N THR A 301 -17.92 21.38 12.83
CA THR A 301 -18.86 21.19 11.72
C THR A 301 -18.90 22.44 10.86
N PHE A 302 -18.76 22.27 9.55
CA PHE A 302 -18.90 23.30 8.53
C PHE A 302 -20.15 22.99 7.70
N PRO A 303 -21.31 23.56 8.07
CA PRO A 303 -22.56 23.32 7.36
C PRO A 303 -22.66 24.19 6.10
N GLU A 304 -23.56 23.83 5.20
CA GLU A 304 -23.94 24.62 4.01
C GLU A 304 -22.79 24.83 3.00
N LEU A 305 -21.94 23.82 2.81
CA LEU A 305 -20.98 23.81 1.70
C LEU A 305 -21.69 23.33 0.43
N GLY A 306 -21.39 23.88 -0.74
CA GLY A 306 -21.85 23.29 -2.00
C GLY A 306 -21.10 21.99 -2.27
N ILE A 307 -21.80 20.91 -2.66
CA ILE A 307 -21.13 19.66 -3.01
C ILE A 307 -20.17 19.83 -4.21
N CYS A 308 -20.50 20.72 -5.14
CA CYS A 308 -19.62 21.10 -6.25
C CYS A 308 -18.36 21.81 -5.76
N ASP A 309 -18.48 22.75 -4.80
CA ASP A 309 -17.32 23.44 -4.22
C ASP A 309 -16.36 22.44 -3.55
N VAL A 310 -16.92 21.46 -2.82
CA VAL A 310 -16.11 20.39 -2.20
C VAL A 310 -15.42 19.56 -3.29
N GLY A 311 -16.10 19.27 -4.39
CA GLY A 311 -15.53 18.52 -5.50
C GLY A 311 -14.43 19.26 -6.24
N GLU A 312 -14.63 20.53 -6.57
CA GLU A 312 -13.62 21.39 -7.19
C GLU A 312 -12.38 21.52 -6.31
N SER A 313 -12.58 21.71 -5.00
CA SER A 313 -11.51 21.77 -4.01
C SER A 313 -10.66 20.50 -3.95
N VAL A 314 -11.30 19.33 -3.93
CA VAL A 314 -10.62 18.03 -3.95
C VAL A 314 -9.89 17.81 -5.27
N LEU A 315 -10.50 18.17 -6.41
CA LEU A 315 -9.87 18.05 -7.71
C LEU A 315 -8.68 18.99 -7.88
N SER A 316 -8.75 20.21 -7.33
CA SER A 316 -7.63 21.15 -7.33
C SER A 316 -6.46 20.62 -6.51
N PHE A 317 -6.72 20.01 -5.36
CA PHE A 317 -5.69 19.39 -4.53
C PHE A 317 -5.04 18.16 -5.18
N ALA A 318 -5.80 17.42 -5.98
CA ALA A 318 -5.33 16.18 -6.61
C ALA A 318 -4.49 16.39 -7.89
N ARG A 319 -4.43 17.61 -8.42
CA ARG A 319 -3.67 17.98 -9.63
C ARG A 319 -2.21 18.27 -9.30
#